data_AF-A0A953IM63-F1
#
_entry.id   AF-A0A953IM63-F1
#
_cell.length_a   1.000
_cell.length_b   1.000
_cell.length_c   1.000
_cell.angle_alpha   90.00
_cell.angle_beta   90.00
_cell.angle_gamma   90.00
#
_symmetry.space_group_name_H-M   'P 1'
#
loop_
_entity.id
_entity.type
_entity.pdbx_description
1 polymer ?
#
loop_
_entity_poly.entity_id
_entity_poly.type
_entity_poly.pdbx_seq_one_letter_code
_entity_poly.pdbx_strand_id
1 'polypeptide(L)'
;LINIGGLLTFKDNAEWARKAEAKLRIYEGGVRDGGLPAADLAAMAQGLREMVDDHYIRSRVEQATRLAGWLRAGGVPVVEPTGSHAVFLDVKRFLPHVDQDEYPAQRLAGELYVETGVRAMERGNVSKGRDHKTGKNCRPSLELVRLTLPRRVYSDDHLKAVADGIIRLYQRRESIRGLRFTYEPKELRFFQGRFEPVG
;
A
#
# COMPACT_ATOMS: atom_id res chain seq x y z
N LEU A 1 -18.56 -5.17 2.50
CA LEU A 1 -17.19 -5.39 1.99
C LEU A 1 -16.74 -6.74 2.50
N ILE A 2 -16.14 -7.54 1.62
CA ILE A 2 -15.67 -8.88 1.94
C ILE A 2 -14.43 -8.84 2.81
N ASN A 3 -14.32 -9.80 3.72
CA ASN A 3 -13.15 -9.94 4.59
C ASN A 3 -12.00 -10.67 3.87
N ILE A 4 -12.34 -11.60 2.97
CA ILE A 4 -11.42 -12.45 2.20
C ILE A 4 -12.10 -12.84 0.87
N GLY A 5 -11.31 -13.32 -0.10
CA GLY A 5 -11.84 -13.96 -1.30
C GLY A 5 -11.17 -13.53 -2.60
N GLY A 6 -11.18 -14.43 -3.58
CA GLY A 6 -10.63 -14.21 -4.91
C GLY A 6 -11.40 -15.03 -5.95
N LEU A 7 -11.28 -14.64 -7.23
CA LEU A 7 -11.89 -15.37 -8.33
C LEU A 7 -10.94 -15.40 -9.52
N LEU A 8 -10.99 -16.49 -10.28
CA LEU A 8 -10.30 -16.65 -11.55
C LEU A 8 -11.33 -17.01 -12.63
N THR A 9 -11.46 -16.13 -13.63
CA THR A 9 -12.44 -16.29 -14.72
C THR A 9 -11.76 -16.39 -16.07
N PHE A 10 -12.27 -17.27 -16.92
CA PHE A 10 -11.88 -17.39 -18.31
C PHE A 10 -13.09 -17.02 -19.17
N LYS A 11 -12.89 -16.22 -20.22
CA LYS A 11 -13.96 -15.88 -21.15
C LYS A 11 -14.28 -17.09 -22.04
N ASP A 12 -13.33 -17.49 -22.89
CA ASP A 12 -13.53 -18.51 -23.93
C ASP A 12 -12.34 -19.49 -24.03
N ASN A 13 -11.78 -19.94 -22.90
CA ASN A 13 -10.64 -20.87 -22.88
C ASN A 13 -10.86 -22.05 -21.92
N ALA A 14 -11.57 -23.07 -22.40
CA ALA A 14 -11.92 -24.26 -21.64
C ALA A 14 -10.72 -25.16 -21.28
N GLU A 15 -9.63 -25.09 -22.04
CA GLU A 15 -8.40 -25.82 -21.70
C GLU A 15 -7.75 -25.22 -20.45
N TRP A 16 -7.63 -23.90 -20.41
CA TRP A 16 -7.05 -23.18 -19.26
C TRP A 16 -7.94 -23.31 -18.02
N ALA A 17 -9.26 -23.24 -18.18
CA ALA A 17 -10.19 -23.47 -17.08
C ALA A 17 -9.99 -24.85 -16.43
N ARG A 18 -9.90 -25.92 -17.23
CA ARG A 18 -9.63 -27.28 -16.73
C ARG A 18 -8.28 -27.40 -16.03
N LYS A 19 -7.22 -26.78 -16.58
CA LYS A 19 -5.89 -26.75 -15.95
C LYS A 19 -5.93 -25.99 -14.62
N ALA A 20 -6.66 -24.88 -14.54
CA ALA A 20 -6.83 -24.10 -13.33
C ALA A 20 -7.63 -24.84 -12.26
N GLU A 21 -8.72 -25.53 -12.61
CA GLU A 21 -9.49 -26.36 -11.67
C GLU A 21 -8.64 -27.48 -11.04
N ALA A 22 -7.76 -28.11 -11.84
CA ALA A 22 -6.84 -29.11 -11.31
C ALA A 22 -5.88 -28.52 -10.27
N LYS A 23 -5.42 -27.27 -10.46
CA LYS A 23 -4.56 -26.56 -9.50
C LYS A 23 -5.35 -26.06 -8.29
N LEU A 24 -6.56 -25.55 -8.48
CA LEU A 24 -7.47 -25.10 -7.42
C LEU A 24 -7.67 -26.19 -6.36
N ARG A 25 -7.92 -27.43 -6.80
CA ARG A 25 -8.09 -28.60 -5.91
C ARG A 25 -6.87 -28.93 -5.07
N ILE A 26 -5.67 -28.58 -5.54
CA ILE A 26 -4.41 -28.89 -4.85
C ILE A 26 -4.07 -27.81 -3.81
N TYR A 27 -4.30 -26.53 -4.15
CA TYR A 27 -3.78 -25.41 -3.37
C TYR A 27 -4.83 -24.63 -2.58
N GLU A 28 -6.10 -24.63 -3.01
CA GLU A 28 -7.12 -23.75 -2.46
C GLU A 28 -8.30 -24.54 -1.85
N GLY A 29 -8.96 -25.40 -2.64
CA GLY A 29 -10.13 -26.15 -2.18
C GLY A 29 -10.99 -26.74 -3.31
N GLY A 30 -12.27 -26.98 -3.03
CA GLY A 30 -13.19 -27.58 -3.99
C GLY A 30 -13.56 -26.63 -5.13
N VAL A 31 -13.99 -27.14 -6.28
CA VAL A 31 -14.38 -26.29 -7.43
C VAL A 31 -15.57 -25.36 -7.12
N ARG A 32 -16.40 -25.70 -6.13
CA ARG A 32 -17.58 -24.90 -5.75
C ARG A 32 -17.27 -23.79 -4.74
N ASP A 33 -16.20 -23.92 -3.97
CA ASP A 33 -15.89 -23.03 -2.86
C ASP A 33 -14.51 -22.36 -2.95
N GLY A 34 -13.55 -23.00 -3.62
CA GLY A 34 -12.17 -22.53 -3.71
C GLY A 34 -11.54 -22.34 -2.33
N GLY A 35 -11.92 -23.13 -1.34
CA GLY A 35 -11.46 -22.98 0.04
C GLY A 35 -12.18 -21.90 0.85
N LEU A 36 -13.20 -21.25 0.29
CA LEU A 36 -13.97 -20.21 0.97
C LEU A 36 -15.24 -20.76 1.64
N PRO A 37 -15.52 -20.36 2.89
CA PRO A 37 -16.82 -20.59 3.51
C PRO A 37 -17.96 -20.03 2.65
N ALA A 38 -19.12 -20.70 2.65
CA ALA A 38 -20.30 -20.27 1.89
C ALA A 38 -20.73 -18.83 2.23
N ALA A 39 -20.57 -18.40 3.48
CA ALA A 39 -20.84 -17.04 3.92
C ALA A 39 -19.93 -16.00 3.23
N ASP A 40 -18.65 -16.31 3.02
CA ASP A 40 -17.72 -15.41 2.32
C ASP A 40 -18.04 -15.33 0.83
N LEU A 41 -18.43 -16.45 0.20
CA LEU A 41 -18.91 -16.46 -1.19
C LEU A 41 -20.18 -15.61 -1.37
N ALA A 42 -21.12 -15.71 -0.44
CA ALA A 42 -22.33 -14.89 -0.44
C ALA A 42 -21.99 -13.40 -0.26
N ALA A 43 -21.07 -13.08 0.65
CA ALA A 43 -20.59 -11.72 0.85
C ALA A 43 -19.85 -11.17 -0.39
N MET A 44 -19.09 -11.99 -1.11
CA MET A 44 -18.45 -11.64 -2.38
C MET A 44 -19.47 -11.32 -3.46
N ALA A 45 -20.47 -12.17 -3.64
CA ALA A 45 -21.53 -11.96 -4.63
C ALA A 45 -22.27 -10.64 -4.39
N GLN A 46 -22.61 -10.34 -3.13
CA GLN A 46 -23.24 -9.08 -2.75
C GLN A 46 -22.29 -7.88 -2.93
N GLY A 47 -21.03 -8.02 -2.49
CA GLY A 47 -20.01 -6.98 -2.60
C GLY A 47 -19.69 -6.59 -4.05
N LEU A 48 -19.76 -7.52 -5.00
CA LEU A 48 -19.61 -7.26 -6.44
C LEU A 48 -20.72 -6.37 -6.98
N ARG A 49 -21.96 -6.51 -6.49
CA ARG A 49 -23.07 -5.64 -6.88
C ARG A 49 -22.93 -4.25 -6.27
N GLU A 50 -22.55 -4.17 -5.00
CA GLU A 50 -22.34 -2.88 -4.32
C GLU A 50 -21.16 -2.08 -4.91
N MET A 51 -20.10 -2.75 -5.38
CA MET A 51 -18.89 -2.05 -5.83
C MET A 51 -19.03 -1.38 -7.20
N VAL A 52 -20.04 -1.76 -7.98
CA VAL A 52 -20.35 -1.15 -9.29
C VAL A 52 -21.41 -0.06 -9.18
N ASP A 53 -21.85 0.28 -7.96
CA ASP A 53 -22.71 1.45 -7.74
C ASP A 53 -21.92 2.75 -7.95
N ASP A 54 -22.43 3.61 -8.83
CA ASP A 54 -21.77 4.85 -9.25
C ASP A 54 -21.63 5.86 -8.10
N HIS A 55 -22.59 5.94 -7.19
CA HIS A 55 -22.53 6.85 -6.04
C HIS A 55 -21.45 6.41 -5.06
N TYR A 56 -21.37 5.10 -4.81
CA TYR A 56 -20.35 4.52 -3.96
C TYR A 56 -18.94 4.72 -4.54
N ILE A 57 -18.71 4.36 -5.80
CA ILE A 57 -17.36 4.46 -6.38
C ILE A 57 -16.92 5.93 -6.51
N ARG A 58 -17.85 6.85 -6.82
CA ARG A 58 -17.60 8.29 -6.83
C ARG A 58 -17.10 8.78 -5.46
N SER A 59 -17.88 8.53 -4.41
CA SER A 59 -17.51 8.93 -3.04
C SER A 59 -16.14 8.38 -2.63
N ARG A 60 -15.85 7.12 -2.99
CA ARG A 60 -14.56 6.46 -2.74
C ARG A 60 -13.39 7.15 -3.44
N VAL A 61 -13.55 7.52 -4.70
CA VAL A 61 -12.51 8.20 -5.49
C VAL A 61 -12.27 9.60 -4.93
N GLU A 62 -13.35 10.34 -4.69
CA GLU A 62 -13.27 11.69 -4.13
C GLU A 62 -12.59 11.72 -2.77
N GLN A 63 -12.79 10.70 -1.93
CA GLN A 63 -12.11 10.56 -0.65
C GLN A 63 -10.58 10.55 -0.79
N ALA A 64 -10.04 9.80 -1.76
CA ALA A 64 -8.61 9.79 -2.03
C ALA A 64 -8.13 11.14 -2.59
N THR A 65 -8.91 11.74 -3.50
CA THR A 65 -8.63 13.06 -4.08
C THR A 65 -8.62 14.17 -3.03
N ARG A 66 -9.53 14.16 -2.05
CA ARG A 66 -9.58 15.14 -0.94
C ARG A 66 -8.33 15.06 -0.08
N LEU A 67 -7.92 13.85 0.34
CA LEU A 67 -6.68 13.66 1.10
C LEU A 67 -5.46 14.21 0.34
N ALA A 68 -5.32 13.87 -0.94
CA ALA A 68 -4.22 14.39 -1.75
C ALA A 68 -4.31 15.92 -1.92
N GLY A 69 -5.51 16.48 -2.05
CA GLY A 69 -5.75 17.92 -2.11
C GLY A 69 -5.25 18.66 -0.88
N TRP A 70 -5.57 18.17 0.33
CA TRP A 70 -5.08 18.77 1.58
C TRP A 70 -3.56 18.66 1.71
N LEU A 71 -2.98 17.51 1.37
CA LEU A 71 -1.53 17.32 1.39
C LEU A 71 -0.81 18.29 0.45
N ARG A 72 -1.31 18.44 -0.78
CA ARG A 72 -0.76 19.40 -1.76
C ARG A 72 -0.89 20.84 -1.30
N ALA A 73 -2.04 21.21 -0.72
CA ALA A 73 -2.23 22.54 -0.15
C ALA A 73 -1.24 22.83 0.98
N GLY A 74 -0.82 21.80 1.74
CA GLY A 74 0.25 21.89 2.73
C GLY A 74 1.67 21.75 2.18
N GLY A 75 1.85 21.73 0.86
CA GLY A 75 3.16 21.62 0.19
C GLY A 75 3.75 20.21 0.15
N VAL A 76 3.03 19.19 0.62
CA VAL A 76 3.53 17.81 0.68
C VAL A 76 3.56 17.21 -0.73
N PRO A 77 4.72 16.67 -1.18
CA PRO A 77 4.83 16.08 -2.51
C PRO A 77 4.12 14.73 -2.56
N VAL A 78 3.18 14.59 -3.50
CA VAL A 78 2.43 13.36 -3.76
C VAL A 78 2.49 12.99 -5.23
N VAL A 79 2.27 11.72 -5.56
CA VAL A 79 2.13 11.27 -6.94
C VAL A 79 0.82 11.78 -7.54
N GLU A 80 0.90 12.29 -8.77
CA GLU A 80 -0.23 12.88 -9.51
C GLU A 80 -0.41 12.21 -10.89
N PRO A 81 -1.66 12.09 -11.37
CA PRO A 81 -2.91 12.33 -10.65
C PRO A 81 -3.14 11.30 -9.53
N THR A 82 -3.92 11.67 -8.51
CA THR A 82 -4.21 10.77 -7.38
C THR A 82 -4.99 9.55 -7.84
N GLY A 83 -4.48 8.36 -7.51
CA GLY A 83 -5.18 7.11 -7.78
C GLY A 83 -6.40 6.94 -6.88
N SER A 84 -7.35 6.10 -7.31
CA SER A 84 -8.59 5.90 -6.57
C SER A 84 -8.40 5.26 -5.19
N HIS A 85 -7.36 4.43 -5.01
CA HIS A 85 -7.26 3.53 -3.86
C HIS A 85 -6.27 3.95 -2.76
N ALA A 86 -5.39 4.89 -3.08
CA ALA A 86 -4.33 5.32 -2.18
C ALA A 86 -3.78 6.67 -2.63
N VAL A 87 -3.22 7.40 -1.67
CA VAL A 87 -2.32 8.53 -1.94
C VAL A 87 -0.89 8.05 -1.73
N PHE A 88 0.00 8.40 -2.65
CA PHE A 88 1.41 8.04 -2.56
C PHE A 88 2.22 9.31 -2.29
N LEU A 89 2.93 9.35 -1.17
CA LEU A 89 3.90 10.41 -0.88
C LEU A 89 5.16 10.16 -1.70
N ASP A 90 5.66 11.17 -2.40
CA ASP A 90 6.94 11.09 -3.11
C ASP A 90 8.08 11.39 -2.14
N VAL A 91 8.75 10.34 -1.68
CA VAL A 91 9.72 10.45 -0.59
C VAL A 91 11.02 11.08 -1.05
N LYS A 92 11.40 10.96 -2.33
CA LYS A 92 12.61 11.63 -2.83
C LYS A 92 12.48 13.15 -2.75
N ARG A 93 11.25 13.66 -2.89
CA ARG A 93 10.92 15.08 -2.70
C ARG A 93 10.60 15.41 -1.23
N PHE A 94 10.14 14.43 -0.46
CA PHE A 94 9.85 14.61 0.97
C PHE A 94 11.14 14.70 1.81
N LEU A 95 12.12 13.83 1.53
CA LEU A 95 13.38 13.70 2.26
C LEU A 95 14.57 13.74 1.27
N PRO A 96 14.79 14.85 0.55
CA PRO A 96 15.81 14.92 -0.51
C PRO A 96 17.24 14.77 0.02
N HIS A 97 17.45 15.00 1.32
CA HIS A 97 18.74 14.93 2.01
C HIS A 97 19.10 13.53 2.51
N VAL A 98 18.18 12.55 2.45
CA VAL A 98 18.42 11.17 2.90
C VAL A 98 18.69 10.28 1.70
N ASP A 99 19.83 9.58 1.70
CA ASP A 99 20.16 8.70 0.59
C ASP A 99 19.22 7.49 0.55
N GLN A 100 18.92 6.98 -0.65
CA GLN A 100 17.99 5.88 -0.83
C GLN A 100 18.47 4.57 -0.17
N ASP A 101 19.77 4.38 0.04
CA ASP A 101 20.33 3.25 0.78
C ASP A 101 20.26 3.42 2.30
N GLU A 102 19.79 4.58 2.77
CA GLU A 102 19.36 4.81 4.15
C GLU A 102 17.82 4.70 4.29
N TYR A 103 17.16 4.06 3.34
CA TYR A 103 15.74 3.64 3.37
C TYR A 103 14.75 4.76 3.78
N PRO A 104 14.74 5.90 3.05
CA PRO A 104 13.94 7.06 3.43
C PRO A 104 12.42 6.79 3.42
N ALA A 105 11.91 5.92 2.53
CA ALA A 105 10.48 5.59 2.56
C ALA A 105 10.10 4.76 3.80
N GLN A 106 10.96 3.84 4.22
CA GLN A 106 10.76 3.07 5.46
C GLN A 106 10.83 3.99 6.68
N ARG A 107 11.78 4.94 6.66
CA ARG A 107 11.91 5.96 7.70
C ARG A 107 10.66 6.82 7.81
N LEU A 108 10.19 7.36 6.69
CA LEU A 108 9.00 8.21 6.66
C LEU A 108 7.76 7.45 7.14
N ALA A 109 7.58 6.19 6.72
CA ALA A 109 6.47 5.37 7.21
C ALA A 109 6.49 5.19 8.74
N GLY A 110 7.68 5.02 9.33
CA GLY A 110 7.84 4.96 10.79
C GLY A 110 7.55 6.30 11.48
N GLU A 111 8.06 7.41 10.94
CA GLU A 111 7.81 8.75 11.46
C GLU A 111 6.32 9.13 11.41
N LEU A 112 5.61 8.74 10.35
CA LEU A 112 4.16 8.91 10.27
C LEU A 112 3.44 8.19 11.40
N TYR A 113 3.82 6.95 11.70
CA TYR A 113 3.23 6.20 12.80
C TYR A 113 3.49 6.87 14.14
N VAL A 114 4.70 7.38 14.38
CA VAL A 114 5.04 8.09 15.63
C VAL A 114 4.26 9.39 15.76
N GLU A 115 4.16 10.20 14.70
CA GLU A 115 3.50 11.51 14.72
C GLU A 115 1.96 11.41 14.78
N THR A 116 1.38 10.37 14.18
CA THR A 116 -0.07 10.32 13.92
C THR A 116 -0.77 9.07 14.43
N GLY A 117 -0.03 8.03 14.84
CA GLY A 117 -0.57 6.69 15.09
C GLY A 117 -0.99 5.93 13.82
N VAL A 118 -0.81 6.52 12.63
CA VAL A 118 -1.29 5.94 11.37
C VAL A 118 -0.20 5.10 10.72
N ARG A 119 -0.52 3.83 10.46
CA ARG A 119 0.37 2.93 9.74
C ARG A 119 0.24 3.11 8.23
N ALA A 120 1.33 3.47 7.58
CA ALA A 120 1.47 3.49 6.13
C ALA A 120 2.33 2.32 5.63
N MET A 121 2.42 2.15 4.31
CA MET A 121 3.24 1.10 3.70
C MET A 121 4.39 1.71 2.91
N GLU A 122 5.61 1.27 3.21
CA GLU A 122 6.79 1.53 2.37
C GLU A 122 6.59 0.89 0.99
N ARG A 123 6.93 1.63 -0.07
CA ARG A 123 6.91 1.20 -1.47
C ARG A 123 8.13 1.78 -2.19
N GLY A 124 9.31 1.42 -1.71
CA GLY A 124 10.59 1.93 -2.18
C GLY A 124 11.67 0.85 -2.19
N ASN A 125 12.89 1.24 -1.84
CA ASN A 125 14.07 0.38 -1.83
C ASN A 125 13.83 -0.93 -1.03
N VAL A 126 13.26 -0.85 0.17
CA VAL A 126 13.08 -2.05 1.03
C VAL A 126 12.18 -3.06 0.33
N SER A 127 11.02 -2.62 -0.18
CA SER A 127 10.10 -3.45 -0.96
C SER A 127 10.71 -3.99 -2.25
N LYS A 128 11.60 -3.23 -2.92
CA LYS A 128 12.19 -3.64 -4.20
C LYS A 128 13.25 -4.74 -4.05
N GLY A 129 13.84 -4.89 -2.86
CA GLY A 129 14.80 -5.95 -2.58
C GLY A 129 16.21 -5.66 -3.06
N ARG A 130 17.02 -6.71 -3.11
CA ARG A 130 18.40 -6.68 -3.64
C ARG A 130 18.45 -7.20 -5.06
N ASP A 131 19.38 -6.70 -5.85
CA ASP A 131 19.69 -7.25 -7.16
C ASP A 131 20.34 -8.64 -7.00
N HIS A 132 19.76 -9.65 -7.65
CA HIS A 132 20.17 -11.05 -7.48
C HIS A 132 21.59 -11.35 -7.99
N LYS A 133 22.15 -10.50 -8.87
CA LYS A 133 23.49 -10.72 -9.44
C LYS A 133 24.58 -10.04 -8.61
N THR A 134 24.29 -8.85 -8.11
CA THR A 134 25.27 -7.98 -7.45
C THR A 134 25.13 -7.94 -5.93
N GLY A 135 23.99 -8.36 -5.38
CA GLY A 135 23.66 -8.25 -3.95
C GLY A 135 23.43 -6.82 -3.46
N LYS A 136 23.56 -5.81 -4.33
CA LYS A 136 23.34 -4.41 -4.00
C LYS A 136 21.85 -4.12 -3.85
N ASN A 137 21.52 -3.06 -3.11
CA ASN A 137 20.15 -2.58 -3.01
C ASN A 137 19.64 -2.17 -4.40
N CYS A 138 18.42 -2.58 -4.72
CA CYS A 138 17.72 -2.02 -5.84
C CYS A 138 17.27 -0.59 -5.49
N ARG A 139 17.64 0.38 -6.32
CA ARG A 139 17.25 1.79 -6.17
C ARG A 139 16.12 2.11 -7.15
N PRO A 140 14.83 1.85 -6.81
CA PRO A 140 13.73 2.15 -7.71
C PRO A 140 13.63 3.65 -7.97
N SER A 141 13.19 4.03 -9.17
CA SER A 141 12.92 5.43 -9.52
C SER A 141 11.84 6.04 -8.62
N LEU A 142 10.85 5.23 -8.25
CA LEU A 142 9.78 5.55 -7.30
C LEU A 142 10.18 5.09 -5.90
N GLU A 143 10.38 6.05 -5.00
CA GLU A 143 10.59 5.84 -3.56
C GLU A 143 9.37 6.44 -2.85
N LEU A 144 8.42 5.59 -2.47
CA LEU A 144 7.08 6.03 -2.08
C LEU A 144 6.67 5.54 -0.69
N VAL A 145 5.83 6.32 -0.02
CA VAL A 145 5.00 5.84 1.10
C VAL A 145 3.54 5.83 0.64
N ARG A 146 2.88 4.68 0.74
CA ARG A 146 1.50 4.47 0.30
C ARG A 146 0.53 4.59 1.47
N LEU A 147 -0.30 5.64 1.44
CA LEU A 147 -1.47 5.83 2.29
C LEU A 147 -2.65 5.10 1.65
N THR A 148 -2.78 3.81 1.97
CA THR A 148 -3.83 2.95 1.38
C THR A 148 -5.14 3.19 2.12
N LEU A 149 -6.23 3.45 1.39
CA LEU A 149 -7.54 3.75 1.99
C LEU A 149 -8.47 2.53 1.89
N PRO A 150 -8.76 1.85 3.01
CA PRO A 150 -9.82 0.85 3.08
C PRO A 150 -11.16 1.49 2.72
N ARG A 151 -11.97 0.74 1.97
CA ARG A 151 -13.27 1.21 1.49
C ARG A 151 -14.26 1.30 2.66
N ARG A 152 -15.05 2.38 2.76
CA ARG A 152 -16.12 2.57 3.77
C ARG A 152 -15.70 2.40 5.25
N VAL A 153 -14.42 2.58 5.58
CA VAL A 153 -13.93 2.46 6.97
C VAL A 153 -13.75 3.83 7.61
N TYR A 154 -13.12 4.76 6.89
CA TYR A 154 -12.72 6.06 7.43
C TYR A 154 -13.62 7.18 6.92
N SER A 155 -13.91 8.14 7.79
CA SER A 155 -14.53 9.42 7.46
C SER A 155 -13.50 10.44 6.98
N ASP A 156 -13.98 11.55 6.44
CA ASP A 156 -13.13 12.67 6.04
C ASP A 156 -12.36 13.28 7.23
N ASP A 157 -12.90 13.25 8.46
CA ASP A 157 -12.20 13.74 9.66
C ASP A 157 -10.95 12.92 9.97
N HIS A 158 -11.02 11.59 9.82
CA HIS A 158 -9.83 10.74 9.97
C HIS A 158 -8.76 11.14 8.95
N LEU A 159 -9.16 11.39 7.71
CA LEU A 159 -8.24 11.76 6.64
C LEU A 159 -7.67 13.17 6.83
N LYS A 160 -8.46 14.10 7.36
CA LYS A 160 -8.00 15.44 7.70
C LYS A 160 -6.97 15.40 8.83
N ALA A 161 -7.22 14.61 9.88
CA ALA A 161 -6.27 14.41 10.96
C ALA A 161 -4.94 13.80 10.46
N VAL A 162 -5.02 12.81 9.56
CA VAL A 162 -3.85 12.22 8.88
C VAL A 162 -3.10 13.29 8.06
N ALA A 163 -3.81 14.09 7.27
CA ALA A 163 -3.21 15.14 6.47
C ALA A 163 -2.48 16.18 7.33
N ASP A 164 -3.11 16.64 8.41
CA ASP A 164 -2.52 17.62 9.32
C ASP A 164 -1.26 17.09 9.99
N GLY A 165 -1.25 15.82 10.39
CA GLY A 165 -0.06 15.16 10.91
C GLY A 165 1.08 15.04 9.91
N ILE A 166 0.77 14.66 8.67
CA ILE A 166 1.77 14.59 7.59
C ILE A 166 2.34 15.98 7.28
N ILE A 167 1.51 17.02 7.28
CA ILE A 167 1.94 18.39 7.02
C ILE A 167 2.89 18.89 8.12
N ARG A 168 2.58 18.63 9.40
CA ARG A 168 3.50 18.93 10.52
C ARG A 168 4.82 18.16 10.38
N LEU A 169 4.77 16.89 9.98
CA LEU A 169 5.96 16.10 9.74
C LEU A 169 6.80 16.68 8.59
N TYR A 170 6.16 17.13 7.51
CA TYR A 170 6.81 17.75 6.37
C TYR A 170 7.50 19.07 6.74
N GLN A 171 6.93 19.85 7.66
CA GLN A 171 7.55 21.08 8.17
C GLN A 171 8.87 20.82 8.90
N ARG A 172 9.01 19.68 9.61
CA ARG A 172 10.24 19.29 10.31
C ARG A 172 11.13 18.29 9.56
N ARG A 173 10.85 18.04 8.27
CA ARG A 173 11.49 16.95 7.48
C ARG A 173 13.02 16.95 7.48
N GLU A 174 13.66 18.12 7.57
CA GLU A 174 15.11 18.28 7.54
C GLU A 174 15.81 17.64 8.76
N SER A 175 15.09 17.41 9.86
CA SER A 175 15.62 16.72 11.04
C SER A 175 15.53 15.18 10.93
N ILE A 176 14.78 14.67 9.95
CA ILE A 176 14.60 13.23 9.77
C ILE A 176 15.88 12.65 9.15
N ARG A 177 16.49 11.69 9.83
CA ARG A 177 17.65 10.89 9.37
C ARG A 177 17.20 9.53 8.86
N GLY A 178 17.99 8.89 8.02
CA GLY A 178 17.67 7.58 7.47
C GLY A 178 17.73 6.43 8.48
N LEU A 179 17.73 5.20 7.96
CA LEU A 179 17.76 3.95 8.68
C LEU A 179 18.90 3.06 8.19
N ARG A 180 19.29 2.09 9.02
CA ARG A 180 20.07 0.92 8.61
C ARG A 180 19.39 -0.36 9.10
N PHE A 181 19.59 -1.46 8.40
CA PHE A 181 19.10 -2.77 8.85
C PHE A 181 19.84 -3.23 10.11
N THR A 182 19.09 -3.70 11.11
CA THR A 182 19.62 -4.50 12.23
C THR A 182 19.37 -5.99 12.02
N TYR A 183 18.36 -6.31 11.21
CA TYR A 183 18.06 -7.67 10.75
C TYR A 183 17.44 -7.62 9.36
N GLU A 184 18.05 -8.30 8.40
CA GLU A 184 17.56 -8.42 7.03
C GLU A 184 17.34 -9.90 6.66
N PRO A 185 16.08 -10.35 6.44
CA PRO A 185 15.82 -11.70 5.97
C PRO A 185 16.23 -11.88 4.51
N LYS A 186 16.59 -13.12 4.12
CA LYS A 186 16.99 -13.46 2.73
C LYS A 186 15.88 -13.23 1.71
N GLU A 187 14.65 -13.53 2.09
CA GLU A 187 13.46 -13.35 1.26
C GLU A 187 12.47 -12.44 1.97
N LEU A 188 11.66 -11.72 1.20
CA LEU A 188 10.56 -10.92 1.75
C LEU A 188 11.01 -9.91 2.83
N ARG A 189 12.17 -9.27 2.62
CA ARG A 189 12.81 -8.38 3.61
C ARG A 189 11.92 -7.26 4.14
N PHE A 190 10.95 -6.80 3.35
CA PHE A 190 10.00 -5.77 3.72
C PHE A 190 8.95 -6.22 4.74
N PHE A 191 8.74 -7.53 4.93
CA PHE A 191 7.79 -8.06 5.92
C PHE A 191 8.40 -8.21 7.31
N GLN A 192 9.67 -8.63 7.40
CA GLN A 192 10.29 -9.03 8.67
C GLN A 192 11.56 -8.24 9.01
N GLY A 193 12.03 -7.38 8.10
CA GLY A 193 13.20 -6.56 8.32
C GLY A 193 13.07 -5.65 9.53
N ARG A 194 14.16 -5.51 10.28
CA ARG A 194 14.26 -4.61 11.44
C ARG A 194 15.32 -3.56 11.17
N PHE A 195 15.09 -2.37 11.71
CA PHE A 195 15.88 -1.19 11.41
C PHE A 195 16.18 -0.39 12.68
N GLU A 196 17.22 0.43 12.60
CA GLU A 196 17.50 1.50 13.57
C GLU A 196 17.92 2.79 12.83
N PRO A 197 17.75 3.98 13.44
CA PRO A 197 18.21 5.24 12.87
C PRO A 197 19.71 5.24 12.57
N VAL A 198 20.10 5.88 11.46
CA VAL A 198 21.50 6.31 11.27
C VAL A 198 21.77 7.50 12.19
N GLY A 199 22.95 7.53 12.80
CA GLY A 199 23.38 8.56 13.77
C GLY A 199 23.47 9.96 13.17
#